data_AF-A0AA47EU85-F1
#
_entry.id   AF-A0AA47EU85-F1
#
_cell.length_a   1.000
_cell.length_b   1.000
_cell.length_c   1.000
_cell.angle_alpha   90.00
_cell.angle_beta   90.00
_cell.angle_gamma   90.00
#
_symmetry.space_group_name_H-M   'P 1'
#
loop_
_entity.id
_entity.type
_entity.pdbx_description
1 polymer ?
#
loop_
_entity_poly.entity_id
_entity_poly.type
_entity_poly.pdbx_seq_one_letter_code
_entity_poly.pdbx_strand_id
1 'polypeptide(L)'
;MAEAVRAAGYSPLLMRLVKDPKNHGPAEITEVRKRLLSYIESNIPVLLALYPGTGGHAVVAVGHTWDTLPSAFVYTPYSSSKIKLEFTHSSTWSPELLVHNDNSGPYQALPAQSSLSYALSQAHYAIPLMPADVFMTADEAVISSSKVLGKLLEAAKSKHGKTTLEIQAIAKSLVVRLLLVEKRRLRHWAANEPMPAELSTWLRIQDLPRRVWLLEIHLATGFGALPPASSKATMVGMILIDPTSDFLDGDSNILMSYLDLQTAAGFGGGALAHGYPIALLQTTIHHPIKPMP
;
A
#
# COMPACT_ATOMS: atom_id res chain seq x y z
N MET A 1 13.16 -17.15 18.86
CA MET A 1 13.16 -16.00 17.92
C MET A 1 12.01 -15.03 18.22
N ALA A 2 10.74 -15.45 18.21
CA ALA A 2 9.61 -14.55 18.48
C ALA A 2 9.71 -13.80 19.83
N GLU A 3 10.19 -14.46 20.89
CA GLU A 3 10.40 -13.82 22.20
C GLU A 3 11.49 -12.74 22.18
N ALA A 4 12.57 -12.95 21.41
CA ALA A 4 13.62 -11.94 21.25
C ALA A 4 13.10 -10.71 20.49
N VAL A 5 12.24 -10.92 19.47
CA VAL A 5 11.57 -9.83 18.75
C VAL A 5 10.63 -9.04 19.67
N ARG A 6 9.88 -9.73 20.53
CA ARG A 6 9.03 -9.08 21.55
C ARG A 6 9.85 -8.32 22.58
N ALA A 7 10.96 -8.89 23.05
CA ALA A 7 11.87 -8.22 23.99
C ALA A 7 12.49 -6.95 23.38
N ALA A 8 12.65 -6.89 22.05
CA ALA A 8 13.06 -5.70 21.32
C ALA A 8 11.93 -4.68 21.07
N GLY A 9 10.71 -4.92 21.58
CA GLY A 9 9.58 -3.99 21.49
C GLY A 9 8.72 -4.13 20.23
N TYR A 10 8.87 -5.21 19.47
CA TYR A 10 8.10 -5.48 18.26
C TYR A 10 7.03 -6.56 18.47
N SER A 11 5.95 -6.51 17.70
CA SER A 11 4.96 -7.58 17.62
C SER A 11 5.21 -8.43 16.38
N PRO A 12 5.82 -9.64 16.49
CA PRO A 12 6.13 -10.44 15.32
C PRO A 12 4.86 -10.97 14.67
N LEU A 13 4.61 -10.59 13.42
CA LEU A 13 3.57 -11.17 12.58
C LEU A 13 4.17 -12.31 11.76
N LEU A 14 3.81 -13.57 12.04
CA LEU A 14 4.25 -14.68 11.21
C LEU A 14 3.35 -14.78 9.97
N MET A 15 3.89 -14.39 8.82
CA MET A 15 3.20 -14.51 7.53
C MET A 15 3.67 -15.77 6.81
N ARG A 16 2.73 -16.68 6.51
CA ARG A 16 2.98 -17.73 5.53
C ARG A 16 2.88 -17.12 4.13
N LEU A 17 4.00 -17.15 3.40
CA LEU A 17 4.08 -16.56 2.07
C LEU A 17 3.50 -17.50 1.01
N VAL A 18 3.64 -18.80 1.21
CA VAL A 18 3.33 -19.80 0.19
C VAL A 18 2.53 -20.97 0.77
N LYS A 19 1.57 -21.47 -0.01
CA LYS A 19 0.76 -22.63 0.38
C LYS A 19 1.52 -23.93 0.16
N ASP A 20 2.11 -24.11 -1.01
CA ASP A 20 2.94 -25.26 -1.34
C ASP A 20 4.41 -24.83 -1.52
N PRO A 21 5.33 -25.26 -0.63
CA PRO A 21 6.74 -24.90 -0.73
C PRO A 21 7.48 -25.49 -1.95
N LYS A 22 6.84 -26.35 -2.75
CA LYS A 22 7.47 -27.02 -3.89
C LYS A 22 7.21 -26.33 -5.24
N ASN A 23 6.32 -25.34 -5.32
CA ASN A 23 5.85 -24.83 -6.60
C ASN A 23 5.69 -23.30 -6.65
N HIS A 24 6.80 -22.57 -6.68
CA HIS A 24 6.78 -21.11 -6.78
C HIS A 24 6.83 -20.63 -8.21
N GLY A 25 5.66 -20.65 -8.85
CA GLY A 25 5.45 -20.04 -10.15
C GLY A 25 5.60 -18.50 -10.10
N PRO A 26 5.81 -17.84 -11.26
CA PRO A 26 5.94 -16.38 -11.35
C PRO A 26 4.78 -15.59 -10.71
N ALA A 27 3.56 -16.13 -10.77
CA ALA A 27 2.39 -15.51 -10.16
C ALA A 27 2.45 -15.50 -8.63
N GLU A 28 2.92 -16.58 -8.01
CA GLU A 28 3.07 -16.64 -6.55
C GLU A 28 4.15 -15.69 -6.06
N ILE A 29 5.28 -15.62 -6.78
CA ILE A 29 6.37 -14.69 -6.45
C ILE A 29 5.89 -13.24 -6.52
N THR A 30 5.06 -12.92 -7.52
CA THR A 30 4.43 -11.61 -7.67
C THR A 30 3.53 -11.29 -6.48
N GLU A 31 2.71 -12.24 -6.03
CA GLU A 31 1.83 -12.07 -4.86
C GLU A 31 2.64 -11.95 -3.56
N VAL A 32 3.68 -12.75 -3.37
CA VAL A 32 4.59 -12.63 -2.23
C VAL A 32 5.19 -11.22 -2.18
N ARG A 33 5.68 -10.72 -3.32
CA ARG A 33 6.25 -9.38 -3.38
C ARG A 33 5.22 -8.30 -3.05
N LYS A 34 4.01 -8.41 -3.61
CA LYS A 34 2.89 -7.51 -3.35
C LYS A 34 2.60 -7.39 -1.85
N ARG A 35 2.50 -8.54 -1.15
CA ARG A 35 2.21 -8.61 0.29
C ARG A 35 3.33 -8.05 1.17
N LEU A 36 4.58 -8.18 0.72
CA LEU A 36 5.75 -7.70 1.47
C LEU A 36 6.01 -6.20 1.28
N LEU A 37 5.65 -5.65 0.12
CA LEU A 37 6.05 -4.31 -0.28
C LEU A 37 5.55 -3.23 0.69
N SER A 38 4.30 -3.33 1.17
CA SER A 38 3.75 -2.35 2.11
C SER A 38 4.58 -2.22 3.38
N TYR A 39 5.08 -3.33 3.93
CA TYR A 39 5.95 -3.28 5.11
C TYR A 39 7.30 -2.62 4.78
N ILE A 40 7.90 -3.03 3.67
CA ILE A 40 9.21 -2.52 3.23
C ILE A 40 9.14 -1.00 2.97
N GLU A 41 8.15 -0.53 2.22
CA GLU A 41 7.95 0.90 1.96
C GLU A 41 7.56 1.69 3.22
N SER A 42 6.99 1.02 4.22
CA SER A 42 6.73 1.59 5.55
C SER A 42 7.98 1.69 6.44
N ASN A 43 9.16 1.37 5.92
CA ASN A 43 10.41 1.26 6.69
C ASN A 43 10.33 0.21 7.81
N ILE A 44 9.57 -0.88 7.59
CA ILE A 44 9.47 -2.02 8.49
C ILE A 44 10.32 -3.15 7.91
N PRO A 45 11.46 -3.51 8.53
CA PRO A 45 12.26 -4.64 8.09
C PRO A 45 11.47 -5.94 8.15
N VAL A 46 11.67 -6.81 7.17
CA VAL A 46 11.01 -8.11 7.09
C VAL A 46 12.05 -9.22 7.12
N LEU A 47 12.00 -10.08 8.13
CA LEU A 47 12.80 -11.31 8.13
C LEU A 47 12.17 -12.32 7.18
N LEU A 48 12.93 -12.83 6.22
CA LEU A 48 12.50 -13.87 5.29
C LEU A 48 13.18 -15.19 5.65
N ALA A 49 12.40 -16.25 5.81
CA ALA A 49 12.91 -17.61 5.99
C ALA A 49 12.93 -18.33 4.64
N LEU A 50 14.14 -18.53 4.12
CA LEU A 50 14.43 -19.15 2.83
C LEU A 50 14.78 -20.63 3.00
N TYR A 51 14.30 -21.50 2.11
CA TYR A 51 14.56 -22.94 2.19
C TYR A 51 15.02 -23.52 0.83
N PRO A 52 16.29 -23.35 0.44
CA PRO A 52 16.81 -23.88 -0.84
C PRO A 52 17.09 -25.40 -0.78
N GLY A 53 16.14 -26.24 -0.36
CA GLY A 53 16.21 -27.71 -0.41
C GLY A 53 17.27 -28.43 0.46
N THR A 54 18.44 -27.82 0.70
CA THR A 54 19.59 -28.37 1.44
C THR A 54 19.76 -27.77 2.84
N GLY A 55 18.87 -26.86 3.23
CA GLY A 55 18.91 -26.17 4.52
C GLY A 55 17.91 -25.02 4.58
N GLY A 56 17.94 -24.28 5.69
CA GLY A 56 17.21 -23.03 5.87
C GLY A 56 18.20 -21.88 6.02
N HIS A 57 17.83 -20.70 5.50
CA HIS A 57 18.58 -19.46 5.66
C HIS A 57 17.65 -18.30 5.99
N ALA A 58 18.14 -17.30 6.71
CA ALA A 58 17.37 -16.11 7.03
C ALA A 58 18.04 -14.87 6.43
N VAL A 59 17.25 -14.04 5.76
CA VAL A 59 17.70 -12.73 5.26
C VAL A 59 16.72 -11.65 5.70
N VAL A 60 17.16 -10.40 5.74
CA VAL A 60 16.29 -9.26 6.10
C VAL A 60 16.01 -8.43 4.87
N ALA A 61 14.76 -8.40 4.39
CA ALA A 61 14.33 -7.47 3.35
C ALA A 61 14.16 -6.06 3.93
N VAL A 62 14.83 -5.09 3.32
CA VAL A 62 14.94 -3.71 3.79
C VAL A 62 14.63 -2.67 2.71
N GLY A 63 14.45 -3.09 1.46
CA GLY A 63 14.14 -2.20 0.36
C GLY A 63 13.69 -2.96 -0.87
N HIS A 64 13.60 -2.26 -2.00
CA HIS A 64 13.31 -2.85 -3.29
C HIS A 64 14.01 -2.04 -4.40
N THR A 65 14.19 -2.66 -5.56
CA THR A 65 14.61 -1.96 -6.78
C THR A 65 13.42 -1.21 -7.41
N TRP A 66 13.70 -0.35 -8.38
CA TRP A 66 12.68 0.40 -9.11
C TRP A 66 12.83 0.20 -10.61
N ASP A 67 11.78 -0.29 -11.28
CA ASP A 67 11.70 -0.41 -12.73
C ASP A 67 10.74 0.65 -13.27
N THR A 68 11.25 1.61 -14.03
CA THR A 68 10.45 2.71 -14.59
C THR A 68 9.56 2.26 -15.77
N LEU A 69 9.85 1.10 -16.36
CA LEU A 69 9.18 0.56 -17.54
C LEU A 69 8.79 -0.92 -17.33
N PRO A 70 7.90 -1.21 -16.37
CA PRO A 70 7.54 -2.56 -16.02
C PRO A 70 6.86 -3.28 -17.19
N SER A 71 7.28 -4.52 -17.43
CA SER A 71 6.74 -5.37 -18.51
C SER A 71 5.37 -5.98 -18.19
N ALA A 72 5.00 -6.05 -16.91
CA ALA A 72 3.74 -6.61 -16.45
C ALA A 72 3.16 -5.78 -15.30
N PHE A 73 1.84 -5.58 -15.34
CA PHE A 73 1.11 -4.85 -14.31
C PHE A 73 0.53 -5.80 -13.27
N VAL A 74 0.68 -5.44 -12.00
CA VAL A 74 0.10 -6.14 -10.87
C VAL A 74 -1.14 -5.38 -10.43
N TYR A 75 -2.24 -6.09 -10.16
CA TYR A 75 -3.51 -5.47 -9.80
C TYR A 75 -3.98 -5.87 -8.39
N THR A 76 -4.75 -4.98 -7.79
CA THR A 76 -5.54 -5.19 -6.58
C THR A 76 -7.02 -5.21 -6.98
N PRO A 77 -7.70 -6.37 -6.88
CA PRO A 77 -9.09 -6.47 -7.27
C PRO A 77 -10.02 -5.89 -6.21
N TYR A 78 -11.13 -5.31 -6.67
CA TYR A 78 -12.32 -5.04 -5.88
C TYR A 78 -13.53 -5.57 -6.65
N SER A 79 -14.44 -6.26 -5.95
CA SER A 79 -15.67 -6.75 -6.56
C SER A 79 -16.85 -6.47 -5.64
N SER A 80 -17.90 -5.90 -6.20
CA SER A 80 -19.23 -5.83 -5.59
C SER A 80 -20.23 -6.59 -6.44
N SER A 81 -21.51 -6.60 -6.02
CA SER A 81 -22.59 -7.13 -6.85
C SER A 81 -22.85 -6.30 -8.12
N LYS A 82 -22.32 -5.07 -8.20
CA LYS A 82 -22.60 -4.12 -9.29
C LYS A 82 -21.44 -3.97 -10.28
N ILE A 83 -20.20 -4.08 -9.81
CA ILE A 83 -19.01 -3.81 -10.62
C ILE A 83 -17.79 -4.60 -10.14
N LYS A 84 -16.92 -4.94 -11.07
CA LYS A 84 -15.58 -5.47 -10.80
C LYS A 84 -14.56 -4.42 -11.22
N LEU A 85 -13.71 -4.01 -10.29
CA LEU A 85 -12.66 -3.02 -10.47
C LEU A 85 -11.30 -3.66 -10.22
N GLU A 86 -10.29 -3.14 -10.90
CA GLU A 86 -8.90 -3.52 -10.73
C GLU A 86 -8.10 -2.24 -10.60
N PHE A 87 -7.40 -2.08 -9.49
CA PHE A 87 -6.48 -0.97 -9.26
C PHE A 87 -5.07 -1.44 -9.51
N THR A 88 -4.24 -0.65 -10.17
CA THR A 88 -2.82 -1.01 -10.36
C THR A 88 -2.12 -0.95 -9.00
N HIS A 89 -1.35 -1.96 -8.64
CA HIS A 89 -0.60 -1.99 -7.39
C HIS A 89 0.81 -1.41 -7.59
N SER A 90 1.33 -0.67 -6.60
CA SER A 90 2.67 -0.06 -6.64
C SER A 90 3.80 -1.07 -6.88
N SER A 91 3.62 -2.33 -6.48
CA SER A 91 4.59 -3.41 -6.72
C SER A 91 4.86 -3.71 -8.20
N THR A 92 4.05 -3.17 -9.11
CA THR A 92 4.31 -3.16 -10.54
C THR A 92 5.69 -2.57 -10.85
N TRP A 93 6.11 -1.53 -10.12
CA TRP A 93 7.40 -0.85 -10.32
C TRP A 93 8.52 -1.35 -9.40
N SER A 94 8.29 -2.41 -8.62
CA SER A 94 9.26 -2.95 -7.66
C SER A 94 9.59 -4.40 -8.04
N PRO A 95 10.56 -4.68 -8.92
CA PRO A 95 10.77 -6.04 -9.41
C PRO A 95 11.56 -6.94 -8.45
N GLU A 96 12.43 -6.38 -7.60
CA GLU A 96 13.28 -7.16 -6.70
C GLU A 96 13.29 -6.56 -5.30
N LEU A 97 13.47 -7.40 -4.29
CA LEU A 97 13.65 -6.96 -2.91
C LEU A 97 15.15 -6.79 -2.63
N LEU A 98 15.52 -5.74 -1.91
CA LEU A 98 16.86 -5.56 -1.39
C LEU A 98 16.96 -6.18 0.00
N VAL A 99 17.91 -7.08 0.18
CA VAL A 99 18.10 -7.84 1.42
C VAL A 99 19.46 -7.59 2.06
N HIS A 100 19.50 -7.68 3.39
CA HIS A 100 20.71 -7.89 4.16
C HIS A 100 20.90 -9.39 4.37
N ASN A 101 22.06 -9.89 3.94
CA ASN A 101 22.47 -11.28 4.12
C ASN A 101 23.77 -11.28 4.92
N ASP A 102 23.82 -12.03 6.00
CA ASP A 102 24.98 -12.13 6.88
C ASP A 102 26.24 -12.65 6.17
N ASN A 103 26.07 -13.52 5.17
CA ASN A 103 27.18 -14.12 4.42
C ASN A 103 27.70 -13.25 3.26
N SER A 104 26.84 -12.44 2.65
CA SER A 104 27.17 -11.68 1.42
C SER A 104 27.07 -10.16 1.57
N GLY A 105 26.67 -9.67 2.73
CA GLY A 105 26.56 -8.25 3.04
C GLY A 105 25.17 -7.63 2.78
N PRO A 106 25.06 -6.31 2.95
CA PRO A 106 23.81 -5.57 2.86
C PRO A 106 23.40 -5.24 1.41
N TYR A 107 22.13 -4.87 1.24
CA TYR A 107 21.52 -4.31 0.01
C TYR A 107 21.69 -5.16 -1.25
N GLN A 108 21.75 -6.48 -1.10
CA GLN A 108 21.79 -7.41 -2.23
C GLN A 108 20.40 -7.55 -2.83
N ALA A 109 20.28 -7.53 -4.16
CA ALA A 109 19.02 -7.87 -4.82
C ALA A 109 18.73 -9.37 -4.60
N LEU A 110 17.54 -9.68 -4.10
CA LEU A 110 17.05 -11.04 -3.98
C LEU A 110 16.31 -11.40 -5.28
N PRO A 111 16.91 -12.23 -6.17
CA PRO A 111 16.30 -12.56 -7.43
C PRO A 111 14.97 -13.29 -7.22
N ALA A 112 14.06 -13.15 -8.17
CA ALA A 112 12.77 -13.84 -8.12
C ALA A 112 12.95 -15.37 -8.05
N GLN A 113 13.86 -15.91 -8.87
CA GLN A 113 14.20 -17.33 -8.96
C GLN A 113 15.71 -17.49 -9.10
N SER A 114 16.26 -18.56 -8.51
CA SER A 114 17.66 -18.94 -8.69
C SER A 114 17.86 -20.42 -8.31
N SER A 115 18.74 -21.09 -9.04
CA SER A 115 19.24 -22.44 -8.71
C SER A 115 20.60 -22.41 -8.00
N LEU A 116 21.33 -21.29 -8.07
CA LEU A 116 22.70 -21.16 -7.59
C LEU A 116 22.81 -20.29 -6.33
N SER A 117 21.78 -19.51 -6.03
CA SER A 117 21.76 -18.55 -4.94
C SER A 117 20.39 -18.54 -4.25
N TYR A 118 20.33 -17.82 -3.14
CA TYR A 118 19.07 -17.53 -2.46
C TYR A 118 18.14 -16.71 -3.35
N ALA A 119 16.86 -17.05 -3.38
CA ALA A 119 15.84 -16.39 -4.20
C ALA A 119 14.52 -16.19 -3.44
N LEU A 120 13.69 -15.26 -3.91
CA LEU A 120 12.37 -15.00 -3.33
C LEU A 120 11.44 -16.21 -3.47
N SER A 121 11.59 -16.99 -4.54
CA SER A 121 10.92 -18.28 -4.72
C SER A 121 11.30 -19.33 -3.67
N GLN A 122 12.21 -19.06 -2.74
CA GLN A 122 12.54 -19.98 -1.64
C GLN A 122 11.97 -19.46 -0.31
N ALA A 123 11.33 -18.29 -0.29
CA ALA A 123 10.81 -17.67 0.91
C ALA A 123 9.46 -18.29 1.31
N HIS A 124 9.45 -19.05 2.40
CA HIS A 124 8.25 -19.73 2.87
C HIS A 124 7.48 -18.90 3.92
N TYR A 125 8.24 -18.18 4.74
CA TYR A 125 7.71 -17.35 5.80
C TYR A 125 8.34 -15.96 5.77
N ALA A 126 7.55 -14.98 6.19
CA ALA A 126 8.02 -13.64 6.49
C ALA A 126 7.63 -13.26 7.92
N ILE A 127 8.49 -12.48 8.57
CA ILE A 127 8.21 -11.89 9.88
C ILE A 127 8.51 -10.39 9.78
N PRO A 128 7.51 -9.56 9.41
CA PRO A 128 7.63 -8.11 9.54
C PRO A 128 7.79 -7.74 11.01
N LEU A 129 8.75 -6.86 11.31
CA LEU A 129 9.01 -6.37 12.65
C LEU A 129 8.04 -5.23 13.00
N MET A 130 6.75 -5.57 13.14
CA MET A 130 5.69 -4.58 13.32
C MET A 130 5.83 -3.84 14.66
N PRO A 131 5.51 -2.53 14.69
CA PRO A 131 5.33 -1.81 15.95
C PRO A 131 4.27 -2.47 16.83
N ALA A 132 4.47 -2.45 18.15
CA ALA A 132 3.57 -3.10 19.11
C ALA A 132 2.15 -2.49 19.18
N ASP A 133 1.96 -1.27 18.67
CA ASP A 133 0.70 -0.54 18.59
C ASP A 133 -0.03 -0.74 17.25
N VAL A 134 0.36 -1.74 16.44
CA VAL A 134 -0.30 -2.07 15.17
C VAL A 134 -0.85 -3.49 15.24
N PHE A 135 -2.18 -3.62 15.11
CA PHE A 135 -2.88 -4.89 15.18
C PHE A 135 -3.41 -5.34 13.81
N MET A 136 -3.69 -4.39 12.93
CA MET A 136 -4.12 -4.64 11.54
C MET A 136 -2.91 -4.86 10.63
N THR A 137 -2.94 -5.94 9.86
CA THR A 137 -1.96 -6.28 8.83
C THR A 137 -2.11 -5.41 7.58
N ALA A 138 -1.06 -5.35 6.75
CA ALA A 138 -1.14 -4.66 5.47
C ALA A 138 -2.20 -5.27 4.54
N ASP A 139 -2.35 -6.61 4.53
CA ASP A 139 -3.34 -7.31 3.70
C ASP A 139 -4.77 -6.87 4.07
N GLU A 140 -5.09 -6.78 5.36
CA GLU A 140 -6.39 -6.30 5.87
C GLU A 140 -6.64 -4.82 5.54
N ALA A 141 -5.61 -3.99 5.66
CA ALA A 141 -5.68 -2.57 5.30
C ALA A 141 -5.92 -2.38 3.79
N VAL A 142 -5.26 -3.16 2.92
CA VAL A 142 -5.51 -3.15 1.47
C VAL A 142 -6.95 -3.54 1.16
N ILE A 143 -7.48 -4.60 1.78
CA ILE A 143 -8.87 -5.04 1.58
C ILE A 143 -9.85 -3.93 1.99
N SER A 144 -9.67 -3.37 3.19
CA SER A 144 -10.56 -2.35 3.75
C SER A 144 -10.57 -1.07 2.90
N SER A 145 -9.38 -0.58 2.53
CA SER A 145 -9.27 0.64 1.70
C SER A 145 -9.73 0.43 0.25
N SER A 146 -9.46 -0.73 -0.35
CA SER A 146 -9.95 -1.04 -1.71
C SER A 146 -11.47 -1.09 -1.76
N LYS A 147 -12.12 -1.58 -0.69
CA LYS A 147 -13.58 -1.56 -0.55
C LYS A 147 -14.13 -0.14 -0.51
N VAL A 148 -13.52 0.75 0.26
CA VAL A 148 -13.92 2.17 0.32
C VAL A 148 -13.72 2.86 -1.03
N LEU A 149 -12.56 2.68 -1.66
CA LEU A 149 -12.27 3.25 -2.98
C LEU A 149 -13.28 2.75 -4.03
N GLY A 150 -13.59 1.46 -4.02
CA GLY A 150 -14.61 0.87 -4.89
C GLY A 150 -15.99 1.49 -4.68
N LYS A 151 -16.41 1.67 -3.43
CA LYS A 151 -17.67 2.36 -3.10
C LYS A 151 -17.70 3.82 -3.56
N LEU A 152 -16.59 4.55 -3.44
CA LEU A 152 -16.47 5.94 -3.91
C LEU A 152 -16.65 6.02 -5.43
N LEU A 153 -16.00 5.12 -6.18
CA LEU A 153 -16.14 5.07 -7.64
C LEU A 153 -17.54 4.61 -8.08
N GLU A 154 -18.18 3.69 -7.35
CA GLU A 154 -19.58 3.32 -7.57
C GLU A 154 -20.54 4.49 -7.33
N ALA A 155 -20.34 5.26 -6.25
CA ALA A 155 -21.15 6.44 -5.97
C ALA A 155 -20.96 7.52 -7.06
N ALA A 156 -19.71 7.72 -7.50
CA ALA A 156 -19.37 8.62 -8.60
C ALA A 156 -20.06 8.20 -9.91
N LYS A 157 -20.12 6.89 -10.18
CA LYS A 157 -20.85 6.32 -11.32
C LYS A 157 -22.30 6.77 -11.35
N SER A 158 -23.02 6.54 -10.25
CA SER A 158 -24.44 6.88 -10.12
C SER A 158 -24.68 8.39 -10.17
N LYS A 159 -23.81 9.19 -9.53
CA LYS A 159 -23.96 10.65 -9.45
C LYS A 159 -23.68 11.37 -10.78
N HIS A 160 -22.70 10.89 -11.56
CA HIS A 160 -22.24 11.54 -12.79
C HIS A 160 -22.67 10.83 -14.07
N GLY A 161 -23.58 9.84 -13.98
CA GLY A 161 -24.13 9.14 -15.13
C GLY A 161 -23.09 8.35 -15.93
N LYS A 162 -22.04 7.84 -15.27
CA LYS A 162 -20.96 7.09 -15.94
C LYS A 162 -21.35 5.64 -16.18
N THR A 163 -20.82 5.07 -17.24
CA THR A 163 -20.96 3.66 -17.57
C THR A 163 -20.05 2.80 -16.67
N THR A 164 -20.34 1.50 -16.59
CA THR A 164 -19.47 0.53 -15.90
C THR A 164 -18.07 0.51 -16.51
N LEU A 165 -17.97 0.58 -17.85
CA LEU A 165 -16.71 0.53 -18.57
C LEU A 165 -15.83 1.75 -18.30
N GLU A 166 -16.43 2.96 -18.24
CA GLU A 166 -15.68 4.17 -17.87
C GLU A 166 -15.09 4.07 -16.46
N ILE A 167 -15.87 3.58 -15.49
CA ILE A 167 -15.40 3.42 -14.10
C ILE A 167 -14.32 2.35 -13.99
N GLN A 168 -14.41 1.27 -14.77
CA GLN A 168 -13.36 0.26 -14.86
C GLN A 168 -12.08 0.83 -15.46
N ALA A 169 -12.18 1.67 -16.50
CA ALA A 169 -11.04 2.34 -17.09
C ALA A 169 -10.38 3.32 -16.10
N ILE A 170 -11.18 4.06 -15.34
CA ILE A 170 -10.69 4.94 -14.26
C ILE A 170 -9.99 4.11 -13.18
N ALA A 171 -10.58 3.02 -12.70
CA ALA A 171 -9.94 2.18 -11.68
C ALA A 171 -8.56 1.66 -12.15
N LYS A 172 -8.46 1.23 -13.41
CA LYS A 172 -7.20 0.75 -13.99
C LYS A 172 -6.15 1.84 -14.17
N SER A 173 -6.56 3.10 -14.37
CA SER A 173 -5.65 4.24 -14.46
C SER A 173 -5.17 4.73 -13.09
N LEU A 174 -5.69 4.18 -12.00
CA LEU A 174 -5.25 4.48 -10.64
C LEU A 174 -4.22 3.47 -10.14
N VAL A 175 -3.21 3.98 -9.43
CA VAL A 175 -2.22 3.21 -8.70
C VAL A 175 -2.49 3.32 -7.21
N VAL A 176 -2.47 2.20 -6.50
CA VAL A 176 -2.60 2.15 -5.05
C VAL A 176 -1.28 1.75 -4.41
N ARG A 177 -0.90 2.47 -3.34
CA ARG A 177 0.31 2.24 -2.54
C ARG A 177 -0.05 2.34 -1.07
N LEU A 178 0.27 1.33 -0.27
CA LEU A 178 -0.08 1.30 1.16
C LEU A 178 1.17 1.50 2.02
N LEU A 179 1.10 2.46 2.94
CA LEU A 179 2.17 2.83 3.86
C LEU A 179 1.64 2.89 5.31
N LEU A 180 2.44 2.47 6.28
CA LEU A 180 2.23 2.76 7.69
C LEU A 180 3.01 4.02 8.05
N VAL A 181 2.31 5.06 8.45
CA VAL A 181 2.90 6.38 8.67
C VAL A 181 2.62 6.88 10.08
N GLU A 182 3.58 7.58 10.67
CA GLU A 182 3.39 8.20 11.98
C GLU A 182 2.53 9.47 11.86
N LYS A 183 1.64 9.71 12.83
CA LYS A 183 0.81 10.93 12.89
C LYS A 183 1.66 12.20 12.80
N ARG A 184 2.84 12.23 13.43
CA ARG A 184 3.74 13.39 13.37
C ARG A 184 4.24 13.66 11.96
N ARG A 185 4.62 12.62 11.21
CA ARG A 185 5.06 12.73 9.81
C ARG A 185 3.92 13.20 8.91
N LEU A 186 2.74 12.62 9.08
CA LEU A 186 1.53 13.01 8.34
C LEU A 186 1.16 14.48 8.58
N ARG A 187 1.20 14.95 9.84
CA ARG A 187 0.95 16.37 10.18
C ARG A 187 2.01 17.31 9.63
N HIS A 188 3.28 16.90 9.67
CA HIS A 188 4.37 17.68 9.08
C HIS A 188 4.20 17.78 7.56
N TRP A 189 3.92 16.67 6.88
CA TRP A 189 3.63 16.64 5.45
C TRP A 189 2.43 17.55 5.10
N ALA A 190 1.32 17.45 5.84
CA ALA A 190 0.13 18.29 5.65
C ALA A 190 0.36 19.80 5.87
N ALA A 191 1.40 20.17 6.63
CA ALA A 191 1.75 21.56 6.88
C ALA A 191 2.70 22.16 5.83
N ASN A 192 3.43 21.33 5.09
CA ASN A 192 4.49 21.78 4.17
C ASN A 192 4.18 21.53 2.70
N GLU A 193 3.29 20.59 2.38
CA GLU A 193 2.96 20.24 0.99
C GLU A 193 1.64 20.92 0.55
N PRO A 194 1.58 21.48 -0.68
CA PRO A 194 0.35 22.03 -1.24
C PRO A 194 -0.74 20.96 -1.38
N MET A 195 -1.91 21.20 -0.78
CA MET A 195 -3.10 20.35 -0.86
C MET A 195 -4.36 21.19 -0.56
N PRO A 196 -5.59 20.66 -0.79
CA PRO A 196 -6.81 21.37 -0.40
C PRO A 196 -6.79 21.79 1.07
N ALA A 197 -7.22 23.02 1.35
CA ALA A 197 -7.16 23.61 2.70
C ALA A 197 -7.95 22.79 3.71
N GLU A 198 -9.05 22.18 3.28
CA GLU A 198 -9.92 21.36 4.11
C GLU A 198 -9.23 20.04 4.49
N LEU A 199 -8.53 19.42 3.54
CA LEU A 199 -7.71 18.22 3.79
C LEU A 199 -6.53 18.54 4.71
N SER A 200 -5.77 19.61 4.43
CA SER A 200 -4.64 20.04 5.28
C SER A 200 -5.09 20.33 6.71
N THR A 201 -6.19 21.08 6.86
CA THR A 201 -6.76 21.42 8.17
C THR A 201 -7.16 20.15 8.92
N TRP A 202 -7.91 19.24 8.27
CA TRP A 202 -8.33 17.98 8.86
C TRP A 202 -7.13 17.16 9.36
N LEU A 203 -6.12 16.93 8.50
CA LEU A 203 -4.93 16.15 8.86
C LEU A 203 -4.16 16.75 10.05
N ARG A 204 -4.17 18.09 10.20
CA ARG A 204 -3.44 18.79 11.27
C ARG A 204 -4.16 18.75 12.61
N ILE A 205 -5.49 18.90 12.62
CA ILE A 205 -6.25 19.06 13.87
C ILE A 205 -6.80 17.75 14.42
N GLN A 206 -7.03 16.75 13.57
CA GLN A 206 -7.71 15.53 14.00
C GLN A 206 -6.87 14.71 14.95
N ASP A 207 -7.55 14.05 15.90
CA ASP A 207 -6.90 13.15 16.81
C ASP A 207 -6.74 11.77 16.18
N LEU A 208 -5.63 11.59 15.48
CA LEU A 208 -5.25 10.30 14.88
C LEU A 208 -4.50 9.43 15.91
N PRO A 209 -4.54 8.09 15.77
CA PRO A 209 -3.65 7.20 16.50
C PRO A 209 -2.17 7.52 16.20
N ARG A 210 -1.25 6.96 16.98
CA ARG A 210 0.20 7.21 16.82
C ARG A 210 0.68 6.92 15.40
N ARG A 211 0.16 5.85 14.81
CA ARG A 211 0.41 5.41 13.44
C ARG A 211 -0.91 5.20 12.73
N VAL A 212 -0.93 5.40 11.42
CA VAL A 212 -2.08 5.15 10.55
C VAL A 212 -1.62 4.39 9.32
N TRP A 213 -2.45 3.47 8.85
CA TRP A 213 -2.31 2.96 7.49
C TRP A 213 -2.82 4.03 6.53
N LEU A 214 -2.01 4.39 5.55
CA LEU A 214 -2.26 5.37 4.51
C LEU A 214 -2.23 4.64 3.16
N LEU A 215 -3.40 4.49 2.53
CA LEU A 215 -3.48 4.12 1.11
C LEU A 215 -3.35 5.40 0.29
N GLU A 216 -2.21 5.60 -0.37
CA GLU A 216 -2.05 6.62 -1.40
C GLU A 216 -2.69 6.14 -2.72
N ILE A 217 -3.38 7.05 -3.40
CA ILE A 217 -4.02 6.81 -4.70
C ILE A 217 -3.41 7.76 -5.71
N HIS A 218 -2.78 7.24 -6.76
CA HIS A 218 -2.06 8.03 -7.75
C HIS A 218 -2.62 7.83 -9.16
N LEU A 219 -2.32 8.76 -10.05
CA LEU A 219 -2.43 8.51 -11.48
C LEU A 219 -1.31 7.57 -11.93
N ALA A 220 -1.64 6.53 -12.69
CA ALA A 220 -0.66 5.66 -13.34
C ALA A 220 0.26 6.45 -14.28
N THR A 221 -0.28 7.50 -14.90
CA THR A 221 0.50 8.45 -15.70
C THR A 221 1.48 9.22 -14.82
N GLY A 222 2.74 8.81 -14.86
CA GLY A 222 3.83 9.48 -14.15
C GLY A 222 4.22 8.85 -12.81
N PHE A 223 3.50 7.84 -12.30
CA PHE A 223 3.92 7.10 -11.10
C PHE A 223 5.28 6.42 -11.31
N GLY A 224 5.43 5.65 -12.40
CA GLY A 224 6.66 4.91 -12.70
C GLY A 224 7.84 5.73 -13.18
N ALA A 225 7.59 6.91 -13.74
CA ALA A 225 8.60 7.73 -14.41
C ALA A 225 9.63 8.34 -13.43
N LEU A 226 9.51 8.07 -12.14
CA LEU A 226 10.22 8.79 -11.10
C LEU A 226 10.60 7.86 -9.94
N PRO A 227 11.84 7.93 -9.42
CA PRO A 227 12.15 7.28 -8.15
C PRO A 227 11.29 7.89 -7.03
N PRO A 228 11.04 7.15 -5.93
CA PRO A 228 10.16 7.58 -4.82
C PRO A 228 10.47 8.97 -4.24
N ALA A 229 11.70 9.47 -4.40
CA ALA A 229 12.14 10.79 -3.94
C ALA A 229 11.78 11.96 -4.86
N SER A 230 11.08 11.74 -5.97
CA SER A 230 10.76 12.83 -6.90
C SER A 230 9.74 13.81 -6.35
N SER A 231 9.93 15.09 -6.67
CA SER A 231 9.08 16.20 -6.29
C SER A 231 7.76 16.28 -7.08
N LYS A 232 7.50 15.36 -8.03
CA LYS A 232 6.31 15.49 -8.88
C LYS A 232 5.09 14.95 -8.16
N ALA A 233 4.07 15.78 -8.14
CA ALA A 233 2.79 15.42 -7.59
C ALA A 233 2.05 14.42 -8.50
N THR A 234 1.68 13.27 -7.94
CA THR A 234 0.94 12.20 -8.64
C THR A 234 -0.27 11.71 -7.85
N MET A 235 -0.34 12.02 -6.55
CA MET A 235 -1.38 11.53 -5.67
C MET A 235 -2.67 12.32 -5.88
N VAL A 236 -3.76 11.63 -6.20
CA VAL A 236 -5.10 12.20 -6.43
C VAL A 236 -6.08 11.85 -5.33
N GLY A 237 -5.71 10.96 -4.41
CA GLY A 237 -6.54 10.58 -3.28
C GLY A 237 -5.74 9.89 -2.18
N MET A 238 -6.37 9.74 -1.02
CA MET A 238 -5.84 8.92 0.05
C MET A 238 -6.93 8.34 0.94
N ILE A 239 -6.63 7.24 1.62
CA ILE A 239 -7.50 6.66 2.65
C ILE A 239 -6.66 6.41 3.90
N LEU A 240 -7.11 6.93 5.04
CA LEU A 240 -6.52 6.69 6.35
C LEU A 240 -7.32 5.63 7.11
N ILE A 241 -6.61 4.67 7.67
CA ILE A 241 -7.17 3.52 8.38
C ILE A 241 -6.50 3.43 9.75
N ASP A 242 -7.31 3.18 10.78
CA ASP A 242 -6.84 2.95 12.14
C ASP A 242 -6.22 1.55 12.26
N PRO A 243 -4.90 1.43 12.49
CA PRO A 243 -4.23 0.15 12.57
C PRO A 243 -4.51 -0.61 13.87
N THR A 244 -5.21 0.00 14.83
CA THR A 244 -5.57 -0.61 16.13
C THR A 244 -6.97 -1.21 16.14
N SER A 245 -7.77 -0.91 15.11
CA SER A 245 -9.14 -1.39 14.98
C SER A 245 -9.22 -2.82 14.44
N ASP A 246 -10.33 -3.52 14.72
CA ASP A 246 -10.61 -4.81 14.11
C ASP A 246 -11.07 -4.60 12.66
N PHE A 247 -10.44 -5.30 11.72
CA PHE A 247 -10.83 -5.22 10.31
C PHE A 247 -12.25 -5.76 10.05
N LEU A 248 -12.76 -6.62 10.95
CA LEU A 248 -14.08 -7.22 10.84
C LEU A 248 -15.22 -6.24 11.15
N ASP A 249 -14.93 -5.11 11.78
CA ASP A 249 -15.92 -4.08 12.13
C ASP A 249 -16.39 -3.23 10.93
N GLY A 250 -16.08 -3.67 9.71
CA GLY A 250 -16.61 -3.11 8.47
C GLY A 250 -15.83 -1.88 8.02
N ASP A 251 -16.49 -0.72 8.00
CA ASP A 251 -15.88 0.55 7.55
C ASP A 251 -15.53 1.45 8.76
N SER A 252 -15.70 0.97 10.00
CA SER A 252 -15.41 1.73 11.24
C SER A 252 -13.93 2.04 11.42
N ASN A 253 -13.06 1.24 10.80
CA ASN A 253 -11.63 1.42 10.78
C ASN A 253 -11.16 2.58 9.90
N ILE A 254 -12.04 3.12 9.04
CA ILE A 254 -11.70 4.19 8.10
C ILE A 254 -11.82 5.53 8.81
N LEU A 255 -10.68 6.17 9.04
CA LEU A 255 -10.61 7.48 9.68
C LEU A 255 -11.03 8.58 8.71
N MET A 256 -10.59 8.47 7.45
CA MET A 256 -10.84 9.45 6.39
C MET A 256 -10.60 8.85 5.02
N SER A 257 -11.37 9.30 4.02
CA SER A 257 -11.08 9.10 2.62
C SER A 257 -11.16 10.41 1.86
N TYR A 258 -10.21 10.65 0.97
CA TYR A 258 -10.14 11.78 0.08
C TYR A 258 -9.90 11.30 -1.35
N LEU A 259 -10.65 11.85 -2.31
CA LEU A 259 -10.43 11.59 -3.74
C LEU A 259 -10.78 12.83 -4.55
N ASP A 260 -9.83 13.29 -5.36
CA ASP A 260 -10.05 14.29 -6.40
C ASP A 260 -10.52 13.63 -7.69
N LEU A 261 -11.84 13.51 -7.85
CA LEU A 261 -12.44 12.93 -9.05
C LEU A 261 -12.17 13.75 -10.31
N GLN A 262 -12.01 15.08 -10.18
CA GLN A 262 -11.75 15.91 -11.35
C GLN A 262 -10.39 15.58 -11.94
N THR A 263 -9.37 15.43 -11.10
CA THR A 263 -8.03 15.05 -11.54
C THR A 263 -7.93 13.55 -11.89
N ALA A 264 -8.59 12.68 -11.12
CA ALA A 264 -8.57 11.24 -11.34
C ALA A 264 -9.33 10.79 -12.60
N ALA A 265 -10.43 11.47 -12.93
CA ALA A 265 -11.41 10.99 -13.89
C ALA A 265 -11.95 12.06 -14.85
N GLY A 266 -11.54 13.33 -14.71
CA GLY A 266 -11.99 14.42 -15.57
C GLY A 266 -13.38 14.95 -15.27
N PHE A 267 -13.98 14.58 -14.12
CA PHE A 267 -15.30 15.05 -13.72
C PHE A 267 -15.45 15.20 -12.21
N GLY A 268 -16.42 16.00 -11.78
CA GLY A 268 -16.73 16.18 -10.37
C GLY A 268 -15.78 17.15 -9.69
N GLY A 269 -15.52 16.93 -8.41
CA GLY A 269 -14.57 17.71 -7.61
C GLY A 269 -13.95 16.83 -6.56
N GLY A 270 -13.09 17.41 -5.71
CA GLY A 270 -12.56 16.69 -4.56
C GLY A 270 -13.63 16.41 -3.52
N ALA A 271 -13.62 15.20 -2.98
CA ALA A 271 -14.51 14.78 -1.92
C ALA A 271 -13.69 14.27 -0.76
N LEU A 272 -13.91 14.87 0.42
CA LEU A 272 -13.40 14.43 1.71
C LEU A 272 -14.56 13.79 2.47
N ALA A 273 -14.40 12.55 2.92
CA ALA A 273 -15.36 11.86 3.75
C ALA A 273 -14.69 11.35 5.02
N HIS A 274 -15.31 11.58 6.18
CA HIS A 274 -14.78 11.14 7.47
C HIS A 274 -15.89 10.90 8.52
N GLY A 275 -15.58 10.06 9.51
CA GLY A 275 -16.42 9.81 10.69
C GLY A 275 -17.65 8.92 10.45
N TYR A 276 -18.37 8.63 11.54
CA TYR A 276 -19.68 7.99 11.54
C TYR A 276 -20.66 8.82 12.40
N PRO A 277 -21.78 9.32 11.86
CA PRO A 277 -22.19 9.25 10.45
C PRO A 277 -21.19 9.97 9.53
N ILE A 278 -21.13 9.53 8.27
CA ILE A 278 -20.17 10.05 7.28
C ILE A 278 -20.47 11.52 6.99
N ALA A 279 -19.56 12.41 7.39
CA ALA A 279 -19.56 13.79 6.95
C ALA A 279 -18.89 13.86 5.57
N LEU A 280 -19.61 14.32 4.55
CA LEU A 280 -19.07 14.53 3.21
C LEU A 280 -18.87 16.02 2.97
N LEU A 281 -17.62 16.39 2.76
CA LEU A 281 -17.22 17.76 2.49
C LEU A 281 -16.63 17.83 1.08
N GLN A 282 -17.20 18.71 0.26
CA GLN A 282 -16.64 19.01 -1.05
C GLN A 282 -15.41 19.89 -0.85
N THR A 283 -14.28 19.48 -1.41
CA THR A 283 -13.04 20.27 -1.35
C THR A 283 -12.90 21.11 -2.62
N THR A 284 -12.05 22.13 -2.53
CA THR A 284 -11.55 22.82 -3.72
C THR A 284 -10.86 21.83 -4.68
N ILE A 285 -11.00 22.06 -5.99
CA ILE A 285 -10.25 21.31 -7.01
C ILE A 285 -8.79 21.67 -6.83
N HIS A 286 -7.93 20.66 -6.81
CA HIS A 286 -6.50 20.84 -6.63
C HIS A 286 -5.76 20.02 -7.68
N HIS A 287 -4.50 20.39 -7.94
CA HIS A 287 -3.65 19.51 -8.72
C HIS A 287 -3.32 18.24 -7.92
N PRO A 288 -2.72 17.20 -8.53
CA PRO A 288 -2.16 16.11 -7.73
C PRO A 288 -1.32 16.64 -6.56
N ILE A 289 -1.30 15.88 -5.47
CA ILE A 289 -0.54 16.16 -4.26
C ILE A 289 0.78 15.40 -4.35
N LYS A 290 1.86 15.99 -3.82
CA LYS A 290 3.14 15.31 -3.70
C LYS A 290 3.02 14.18 -2.67
N PRO A 291 3.43 12.93 -3.01
CA PRO A 291 3.27 11.80 -2.10
C PRO A 291 4.12 11.94 -0.84
N MET A 292 3.82 11.14 0.17
CA MET A 292 4.58 11.16 1.40
C MET A 292 6.00 10.60 1.15
N PRO A 293 7.07 11.30 1.57
CA PRO A 293 8.44 10.80 1.46
C PRO A 293 8.70 9.67 2.43
#